data_AF-A0A949WM71-F1
#
_entry.id   AF-A0A949WM71-F1
#
_cell.length_a   1.000
_cell.length_b   1.000
_cell.length_c   1.000
_cell.angle_alpha   90.00
_cell.angle_beta   90.00
_cell.angle_gamma   90.00
#
_symmetry.space_group_name_H-M   'P 1'
#
loop_
_entity.id
_entity.type
_entity.pdbx_description
1 polymer ?
#
loop_
_entity_poly.entity_id
_entity_poly.type
_entity_poly.pdbx_seq_one_letter_code
_entity_poly.pdbx_strand_id
1 'polypeptide(L)'
;MEPLEYCEKYVESPKPGERGYRAACVRILTEATFGAYSHQTIDKNWGGQFERRPDAVVRILQIAHTINSLYLKLEEIQPAINELLEQVSEVAPCKRHK
;
A
#
# COMPACT_ATOMS: atom_id res chain seq x y z
N MET A 1 10.92 -6.28 -5.54
CA MET A 1 9.89 -5.63 -6.37
C MET A 1 10.48 -4.37 -7.00
N GLU A 2 10.36 -4.26 -8.32
CA GLU A 2 10.79 -3.09 -9.10
C GLU A 2 9.78 -1.93 -8.95
N PRO A 3 10.18 -0.65 -9.15
CA PRO A 3 9.24 0.46 -9.01
C PRO A 3 8.06 0.42 -9.97
N LEU A 4 8.27 -0.01 -11.23
CA LEU A 4 7.18 -0.13 -12.20
C LEU A 4 6.19 -1.21 -11.77
N GLU A 5 6.67 -2.37 -11.32
CA GLU A 5 5.82 -3.43 -10.76
C GLU A 5 5.02 -2.93 -9.55
N TYR A 6 5.65 -2.14 -8.68
CA TYR A 6 4.97 -1.55 -7.52
C TYR A 6 3.88 -0.56 -7.97
N CYS A 7 4.19 0.30 -8.95
CA CYS A 7 3.21 1.23 -9.51
C CYS A 7 2.02 0.50 -10.15
N GLU A 8 2.26 -0.51 -10.97
CA GLU A 8 1.20 -1.26 -11.65
C GLU A 8 0.25 -1.91 -10.65
N LYS A 9 0.79 -2.35 -9.51
CA LYS A 9 0.00 -2.96 -8.44
C LYS A 9 -0.83 -1.97 -7.63
N TYR A 10 -0.31 -0.77 -7.37
CA TYR A 10 -0.88 0.14 -6.37
C TYR A 10 -1.39 1.47 -6.93
N VAL A 11 -1.10 1.81 -8.18
CA VAL A 11 -1.72 2.96 -8.87
C VAL A 11 -3.01 2.50 -9.53
N GLU A 12 -4.14 2.85 -8.91
CA GLU A 12 -5.46 2.48 -9.44
C GLU A 12 -5.82 3.25 -10.71
N SER A 13 -5.54 4.56 -10.71
CA SER A 13 -5.79 5.49 -11.81
C SER A 13 -4.81 6.67 -11.73
N PRO A 14 -4.28 7.15 -12.87
CA PRO A 14 -4.46 6.63 -14.24
C PRO A 14 -3.73 5.29 -14.46
N LYS A 15 -3.91 4.63 -15.61
CA LYS A 15 -3.30 3.34 -16.00
C LYS A 15 -1.97 3.50 -16.73
N PRO A 16 -1.12 2.46 -16.83
CA PRO A 16 0.09 2.50 -17.64
C PRO A 16 -0.18 2.97 -19.07
N GLY A 17 0.60 3.95 -19.54
CA GLY A 17 0.43 4.58 -20.86
C GLY A 17 -0.49 5.81 -20.88
N GLU A 18 -1.28 6.04 -19.83
CA GLU A 18 -2.12 7.22 -19.72
C GLU A 18 -1.35 8.44 -19.20
N ARG A 19 -1.78 9.63 -19.62
CA ARG A 19 -1.21 10.89 -19.14
C ARG A 19 -1.37 10.98 -17.63
N GLY A 20 -0.27 11.27 -16.93
CA GLY A 20 -0.25 11.42 -15.47
C GLY A 20 0.11 10.15 -14.71
N TYR A 21 0.22 8.99 -15.37
CA TYR A 21 0.62 7.73 -14.73
C TYR A 21 1.95 7.84 -14.01
N ARG A 22 2.93 8.45 -14.68
CA ARG A 22 4.26 8.65 -14.09
C ARG A 22 4.21 9.55 -12.84
N ALA A 23 3.37 10.58 -12.82
CA ALA A 23 3.23 11.44 -11.63
C ALA A 23 2.59 10.67 -10.47
N ALA A 24 1.59 9.84 -10.74
CA ALA A 24 0.98 8.96 -9.73
C ALA A 24 1.98 7.93 -9.19
N CYS A 25 2.82 7.36 -10.06
CA CYS A 25 3.96 6.53 -9.68
C CYS A 25 4.91 7.24 -8.70
N VAL A 26 5.36 8.45 -9.05
CA VAL A 26 6.30 9.20 -8.20
C VAL A 26 5.71 9.44 -6.81
N ARG A 27 4.42 9.80 -6.74
CA ARG A 27 3.71 9.98 -5.47
C ARG A 27 3.72 8.70 -4.64
N ILE A 28 3.27 7.58 -5.20
CA ILE A 28 3.15 6.34 -4.44
C ILE A 28 4.50 5.75 -4.05
N LEU A 29 5.54 5.92 -4.87
CA LEU A 29 6.91 5.52 -4.53
C LEU A 29 7.50 6.38 -3.42
N THR A 30 7.13 7.67 -3.34
CA THR A 30 7.52 8.54 -2.22
C THR A 30 6.96 8.01 -0.90
N GLU A 31 5.68 7.65 -0.90
CA GLU A 31 5.00 7.06 0.26
C GLU A 31 5.58 5.68 0.62
N ALA A 32 5.74 4.80 -0.37
CA ALA A 32 6.27 3.44 -0.20
C ALA A 32 7.73 3.38 0.26
N THR A 33 8.48 4.47 0.04
CA THR A 33 9.85 4.59 0.54
C THR A 33 9.93 5.23 1.93
N PHE A 34 8.79 5.41 2.59
CA PHE A 34 8.69 5.97 3.95
C PHE A 34 9.34 7.36 4.06
N GLY A 35 9.31 8.13 2.97
CA GLY A 35 9.95 9.45 2.90
C GLY A 35 11.48 9.43 2.82
N ALA A 36 12.13 8.26 2.72
CA ALA A 36 13.58 8.15 2.53
C ALA A 36 14.04 8.82 1.23
N TYR A 37 13.17 8.86 0.21
CA TYR A 37 13.39 9.57 -1.04
C TYR A 37 12.28 10.58 -1.26
N SER A 38 12.65 11.84 -1.49
CA SER A 38 11.69 12.90 -1.78
C SER A 38 11.06 12.70 -3.16
N HIS A 39 9.85 13.25 -3.34
CA HIS A 39 9.18 13.31 -4.63
C HIS A 39 10.10 13.85 -5.74
N GLN A 40 10.85 14.93 -5.46
CA GLN A 40 11.76 15.52 -6.45
C GLN A 40 12.94 14.60 -6.78
N THR A 41 13.48 13.89 -5.79
CA THR A 41 14.56 12.92 -5.98
C THR A 41 14.11 11.80 -6.91
N ILE A 42 12.94 11.22 -6.66
CA ILE A 42 12.39 10.13 -7.47
C ILE A 42 12.11 10.65 -8.89
N ASP A 43 11.44 11.80 -9.01
CA ASP A 43 11.02 12.36 -10.29
C ASP A 43 12.20 12.68 -11.22
N LYS A 44 13.25 13.30 -10.70
CA LYS A 44 14.37 13.83 -11.50
C LYS A 44 15.54 12.86 -11.63
N ASN A 45 15.83 12.07 -10.60
CA ASN A 45 17.10 11.34 -10.52
C ASN A 45 16.98 9.87 -10.90
N TRP A 46 15.78 9.28 -10.81
CA TRP A 46 15.62 7.84 -11.02
C TRP A 46 15.46 7.45 -12.50
N GLY A 47 15.34 8.42 -13.41
CA GLY A 47 15.18 8.14 -14.84
C GLY A 47 13.72 8.00 -15.27
N GLY A 48 13.54 7.73 -16.57
CA GLY A 48 12.21 7.71 -17.19
C GLY A 48 11.37 6.53 -16.73
N GLN A 49 12.02 5.38 -16.54
CA GLN A 49 11.47 4.09 -16.16
C GLN A 49 11.98 3.62 -14.79
N PHE A 50 12.49 4.56 -13.98
CA PHE A 50 13.10 4.28 -12.67
C PHE A 50 14.36 3.40 -12.72
N GLU A 51 15.07 3.40 -13.86
CA GLU A 51 16.26 2.59 -14.13
C GLU A 51 17.51 3.04 -13.35
N ARG A 52 17.53 4.28 -12.84
CA ARG A 52 18.64 4.85 -12.05
C ARG A 52 18.34 4.93 -10.54
N ARG A 53 17.30 4.24 -10.07
CA ARG A 53 17.00 4.19 -8.63
C ARG A 53 18.17 3.53 -7.87
N PRO A 54 18.38 3.86 -6.58
CA PRO A 54 19.31 3.11 -5.74
C PRO A 54 18.88 1.65 -5.52
N ASP A 55 19.82 0.72 -5.44
CA ASP A 55 19.55 -0.72 -5.26
C ASP A 55 18.70 -1.03 -4.02
N ALA A 56 18.88 -0.26 -2.94
CA ALA A 56 18.14 -0.41 -1.70
C ALA A 56 16.62 -0.26 -1.89
N VAL A 57 16.18 0.50 -2.90
CA VAL A 57 14.76 0.72 -3.20
C VAL A 57 14.02 -0.58 -3.44
N VAL A 58 14.64 -1.56 -4.11
CA VAL A 58 13.99 -2.85 -4.40
C VAL A 58 13.59 -3.58 -3.11
N ARG A 59 14.45 -3.52 -2.08
CA ARG A 59 14.16 -4.09 -0.76
C ARG A 59 13.10 -3.28 -0.01
N ILE A 60 13.18 -1.95 -0.06
CA ILE A 60 12.20 -1.08 0.60
C ILE A 60 10.79 -1.31 0.04
N LEU A 61 10.66 -1.38 -1.29
CA LEU A 61 9.38 -1.64 -1.94
C LEU A 61 8.85 -3.05 -1.63
N GLN A 62 9.72 -4.04 -1.44
CA GLN A 62 9.32 -5.37 -0.99
C GLN A 62 8.73 -5.34 0.42
N ILE A 63 9.33 -4.56 1.32
CA ILE A 63 8.83 -4.36 2.69
C ILE A 63 7.48 -3.63 2.65
N ALA A 64 7.37 -2.53 1.91
CA ALA A 64 6.12 -1.80 1.74
C ALA A 64 5.01 -2.68 1.16
N HIS A 65 5.33 -3.50 0.14
CA HIS A 65 4.40 -4.48 -0.43
C HIS A 65 3.90 -5.48 0.63
N THR A 66 4.82 -5.98 1.47
CA THR A 66 4.50 -6.95 2.53
C THR A 66 3.57 -6.33 3.57
N ILE A 67 3.87 -5.10 4.01
CA ILE A 67 3.05 -4.35 4.96
C ILE A 67 1.64 -4.13 4.39
N ASN A 68 1.53 -3.65 3.15
CA ASN A 68 0.24 -3.44 2.49
C ASN A 68 -0.55 -4.76 2.37
N SER A 69 0.12 -5.86 2.02
CA SER A 69 -0.54 -7.17 1.97
C SER A 69 -1.06 -7.63 3.32
N LEU A 70 -0.37 -7.29 4.42
CA LEU A 70 -0.84 -7.61 5.76
C LEU A 70 -2.05 -6.76 6.14
N TYR A 71 -2.03 -5.45 5.85
CA TYR A 71 -3.18 -4.57 6.08
C TYR A 71 -4.43 -5.05 5.34
N LEU A 72 -4.33 -5.39 4.06
CA LEU A 72 -5.46 -5.90 3.28
C LEU A 72 -6.03 -7.19 3.89
N LYS A 73 -5.17 -8.12 4.33
CA LYS A 73 -5.62 -9.35 5.00
C LYS A 73 -6.33 -9.08 6.32
N LEU A 74 -5.88 -8.09 7.08
CA LEU A 74 -6.54 -7.71 8.34
C LEU A 74 -7.93 -7.11 8.06
N GLU A 75 -8.06 -6.29 7.02
CA GLU A 75 -9.35 -5.75 6.59
C GLU A 75 -10.31 -6.85 6.12
N GLU A 76 -9.82 -7.86 5.41
CA GLU A 76 -10.59 -9.04 4.98
C GLU A 76 -11.13 -9.88 6.15
N ILE A 77 -10.41 -9.91 7.29
CA ILE A 77 -10.80 -10.68 8.49
C ILE A 77 -11.83 -9.93 9.33
N GLN A 78 -11.91 -8.60 9.23
CA GLN A 78 -12.77 -7.77 10.08
C GLN A 78 -14.26 -8.15 10.06
N PRO A 79 -14.88 -8.49 8.90
CA PRO A 79 -16.27 -8.94 8.87
C PRO A 79 -16.50 -10.23 9.67
N ALA A 80 -15.58 -11.20 9.58
CA ALA A 80 -15.69 -12.46 10.32
C ALA A 80 -15.57 -12.23 11.84
N ILE A 81 -14.70 -11.30 12.26
CA ILE A 81 -14.63 -10.89 13.68
C ILE A 81 -15.97 -10.30 14.14
N ASN A 82 -16.58 -9.43 13.34
CA ASN A 82 -17.85 -8.80 13.70
C ASN A 82 -18.98 -9.84 13.83
N GLU A 83 -19.05 -10.80 12.91
CA GLU A 83 -20.04 -11.90 12.96
C GLU A 83 -19.88 -12.74 14.24
N LEU A 84 -18.63 -13.10 14.60
CA LEU A 84 -18.37 -13.84 15.84
C LEU A 84 -18.76 -13.04 17.09
N LEU A 85 -18.54 -11.72 17.08
CA LEU A 85 -18.94 -10.84 18.19
C LEU A 85 -20.46 -10.77 18.33
N GLU A 86 -21.20 -10.74 17.22
CA GLU A 86 -22.67 -10.81 17.22
C GLU A 86 -23.14 -12.13 17.84
N GLN A 87 -22.60 -13.27 17.39
CA GLN A 87 -22.94 -14.59 17.95
C GLN A 87 -22.65 -14.68 19.46
N VAL A 88 -21.52 -14.14 19.92
CA VAL A 88 -21.19 -14.11 21.36
C VAL A 88 -22.21 -13.28 22.14
N SER A 89 -22.68 -12.16 21.58
CA SER A 89 -23.66 -11.29 22.23
C SER A 89 -25.03 -11.96 22.41
N GLU A 90 -25.40 -12.86 21.50
CA GLU A 90 -26.63 -13.66 21.59
C GLU A 90 -26.56 -14.71 22.71
N VAL A 91 -25.40 -15.36 22.86
CA VAL A 91 -25.19 -16.44 23.85
C VAL A 91 -24.92 -15.89 25.25
N ALA A 92 -24.30 -14.72 25.36
CA ALA A 92 -23.97 -14.06 26.63
C ALA A 92 -24.38 -12.58 26.62
N PRO A 93 -25.68 -12.27 26.68
CA PRO A 93 -26.15 -10.89 26.67
C PRO A 93 -25.67 -10.16 27.93
N CYS A 94 -24.82 -9.15 27.76
CA CYS A 94 -24.42 -8.26 28.85
C CYS A 94 -25.66 -7.59 29.45
N LYS A 95 -26.06 -8.02 30.66
CA LYS A 95 -27.09 -7.30 31.44
C LYS A 95 -26.53 -5.93 31.83
N ARG A 96 -27.00 -4.86 31.19
CA ARG A 96 -26.74 -3.50 31.67
C ARG A 96 -27.39 -3.35 33.05
N HIS A 97 -26.60 -3.29 34.10
CA HIS A 97 -27.08 -2.84 35.40
C HIS A 97 -27.46 -1.36 35.27
N LYS A 98 -28.75 -1.06 35.48
CA LYS A 98 -29.29 0.30 35.62
C LYS A 98 -28.87 0.90 36.94
#